data_AF-A0A067H244-F1
#
_entry.id   AF-A0A067H244-F1
#
_cell.length_a   1.000
_cell.length_b   1.000
_cell.length_c   1.000
_cell.angle_alpha   90.00
_cell.angle_beta   90.00
_cell.angle_gamma   90.00
#
_symmetry.space_group_name_H-M   'P 1'
#
loop_
_entity.id
_entity.type
_entity.pdbx_description
1 polymer ?
#
loop_
_entity_poly.entity_id
_entity_poly.type
_entity_poly.pdbx_seq_one_letter_code
_entity_poly.pdbx_strand_id
1 'polypeptide(L)'
;MNSINLLGNSTMKLSGRFLIPCRNASFSAFIVIKHPNHHCLSNKSSTFCFKFDQINQIQAHPYKISGFQRILKDTQKPLCVFGPSCGQIRVNSRPFSVVSTKSRGLYLVASRVASNVSSFSTSVETRVNDGNFERIYVQNGLNVKPLVVERIDKDENIVGQEESCVEVNDDEKVGKDNLEGVRTKREETEIEKEAWRLLQEAVVTYCESPIGTVAANDPGDKQPLNYDQVFIRDFVPSALAFLLKGEGEIVRNFLLHTLQLQSWEKTVDCYSPGQGLMPASFKVRNVPLESNKFEEVLDPDFGESAIGRVAPVDSGLWWIILLRAYGKITGDYALQERVDVQTGIKLIMNLCLADGFDMFPSLLVTDGSCMIDRRMGIHGHPLEIQALFYTALRCSREMLTVSDGSGSNNLVRAINNRLSALSFHIREYYWVDMKKINEIYRYKTEEYSTDATNKFNIYPEQIPSWLMDWIPEEGGYLIGNLQPAHMDFRFFTLGNLWSIVSSLGTPKQNESILNLIEAKWDDLVGHMPLKICYPALESEDWRIITGSDPKNT
;
A
#
# COMPACT_ATOMS: atom_id res chain seq x y z
N MET A 1 -67.20 4.17 -2.96
CA MET A 1 -67.65 4.02 -4.35
C MET A 1 -66.48 4.31 -5.28
N ASN A 2 -66.42 3.66 -6.43
CA ASN A 2 -65.64 3.97 -7.64
C ASN A 2 -64.14 4.34 -7.46
N SER A 3 -63.29 3.33 -7.51
CA SER A 3 -61.96 3.43 -8.13
C SER A 3 -62.08 3.39 -9.66
N ILE A 4 -61.23 4.14 -10.38
CA ILE A 4 -61.04 3.99 -11.83
C ILE A 4 -59.53 4.14 -12.15
N ASN A 5 -58.99 3.17 -12.90
CA ASN A 5 -57.67 3.22 -13.53
C ASN A 5 -57.84 3.44 -15.05
N LEU A 6 -56.90 4.15 -15.69
CA LEU A 6 -56.38 3.97 -17.07
C LEU A 6 -55.18 4.94 -17.21
N LEU A 7 -53.93 4.49 -17.41
CA LEU A 7 -53.31 3.93 -18.64
C LEU A 7 -53.13 4.96 -19.77
N GLY A 8 -51.87 5.18 -20.18
CA GLY A 8 -51.53 6.05 -21.32
C GLY A 8 -50.04 6.14 -21.65
N ASN A 9 -49.58 5.26 -22.55
CA ASN A 9 -48.44 5.43 -23.47
C ASN A 9 -47.01 5.68 -22.92
N SER A 10 -46.15 4.66 -23.07
CA SER A 10 -44.74 4.84 -23.46
C SER A 10 -44.41 3.87 -24.60
N THR A 11 -43.79 4.37 -25.68
CA THR A 11 -43.57 3.59 -26.91
C THR A 11 -42.12 3.16 -27.07
N MET A 12 -41.81 1.90 -26.75
CA MET A 12 -40.52 1.31 -27.07
C MET A 12 -40.39 1.07 -28.59
N LYS A 13 -39.24 1.42 -29.17
CA LYS A 13 -38.85 0.98 -30.52
C LYS A 13 -37.98 -0.28 -30.42
N LEU A 14 -38.32 -1.31 -31.19
CA LEU A 14 -37.52 -2.52 -31.38
C LEU A 14 -36.58 -2.34 -32.58
N SER A 15 -35.30 -2.64 -32.42
CA SER A 15 -34.34 -2.86 -33.51
C SER A 15 -34.20 -4.36 -33.78
N GLY A 16 -34.42 -4.77 -35.03
CA GLY A 16 -34.55 -6.18 -35.41
C GLY A 16 -33.22 -6.90 -35.64
N ARG A 17 -33.19 -8.21 -35.36
CA ARG A 17 -32.11 -9.10 -35.78
C ARG A 17 -32.19 -9.37 -37.29
N PHE A 18 -31.06 -9.38 -37.98
CA PHE A 18 -30.90 -10.05 -39.27
C PHE A 18 -29.95 -11.26 -39.11
N LEU A 19 -30.34 -12.39 -39.70
CA LEU A 19 -29.56 -13.63 -39.76
C LEU A 19 -29.39 -14.02 -41.23
N ILE A 20 -28.22 -14.53 -41.60
CA ILE A 20 -27.90 -15.02 -42.95
C ILE A 20 -27.36 -16.47 -42.82
N PRO A 21 -27.78 -17.43 -43.68
CA PRO A 21 -27.70 -18.87 -43.33
C PRO A 21 -26.52 -19.67 -43.90
N CYS A 22 -26.02 -20.58 -43.05
CA CYS A 22 -25.59 -21.97 -43.30
C CYS A 22 -24.85 -22.39 -44.60
N ARG A 23 -23.63 -22.92 -44.42
CA ARG A 23 -23.12 -24.26 -44.84
C ARG A 23 -21.65 -24.41 -44.36
N ASN A 24 -21.06 -25.58 -44.09
CA ASN A 24 -21.46 -26.98 -44.26
C ASN A 24 -20.70 -27.89 -43.24
N ALA A 25 -21.21 -29.10 -42.96
CA ALA A 25 -20.57 -30.35 -42.46
C ALA A 25 -19.25 -30.33 -41.60
N SER A 26 -19.06 -31.22 -40.62
CA SER A 26 -19.34 -32.67 -40.67
C SER A 26 -19.66 -33.32 -39.29
N PHE A 27 -20.03 -34.61 -39.33
CA PHE A 27 -20.59 -35.38 -38.21
C PHE A 27 -19.54 -36.18 -37.42
N SER A 28 -19.75 -36.32 -36.12
CA SER A 28 -19.88 -37.65 -35.48
C SER A 28 -20.73 -37.52 -34.20
N ALA A 29 -21.44 -38.58 -33.80
CA ALA A 29 -22.49 -38.50 -32.80
C ALA A 29 -22.50 -39.70 -31.85
N PHE A 30 -22.76 -39.46 -30.57
CA PHE A 30 -23.21 -40.47 -29.62
C PHE A 30 -24.29 -39.89 -28.67
N ILE A 31 -25.39 -40.62 -28.57
CA ILE A 31 -26.51 -40.53 -27.62
C ILE A 31 -26.66 -42.00 -27.15
N VAL A 32 -27.08 -42.43 -25.96
CA VAL A 32 -27.95 -41.92 -24.87
C VAL A 32 -27.32 -42.41 -23.52
N ILE A 33 -27.77 -42.15 -22.28
CA ILE A 33 -29.09 -42.32 -21.63
C ILE A 33 -29.17 -41.36 -20.41
N LYS A 34 -30.36 -40.82 -20.09
CA LYS A 34 -30.72 -40.30 -18.76
C LYS A 34 -31.64 -41.31 -18.06
N HIS A 35 -31.54 -41.44 -16.73
CA HIS A 35 -32.66 -41.91 -15.89
C HIS A 35 -32.68 -41.16 -14.55
N PRO A 36 -33.87 -40.76 -14.02
CA PRO A 36 -33.99 -39.96 -12.80
C PRO A 36 -34.63 -40.72 -11.61
N ASN A 37 -34.79 -39.97 -10.49
CA ASN A 37 -35.61 -40.23 -9.30
C ASN A 37 -35.05 -41.19 -8.24
N HIS A 38 -34.99 -40.72 -6.99
CA HIS A 38 -35.93 -41.14 -5.93
C HIS A 38 -35.96 -40.13 -4.76
N HIS A 39 -37.11 -39.98 -4.12
CA HIS A 39 -37.27 -39.35 -2.79
C HIS A 39 -36.90 -40.38 -1.67
N CYS A 40 -36.90 -40.15 -0.36
CA CYS A 40 -37.61 -39.15 0.45
C CYS A 40 -37.10 -39.04 1.91
N LEU A 41 -37.56 -37.99 2.60
CA LEU A 41 -37.83 -37.89 4.04
C LEU A 41 -36.71 -37.89 5.10
N SER A 42 -37.06 -37.22 6.20
CA SER A 42 -36.28 -36.86 7.39
C SER A 42 -36.45 -37.85 8.56
N ASN A 43 -35.51 -37.83 9.53
CA ASN A 43 -35.88 -37.40 10.89
C ASN A 43 -34.71 -37.00 11.81
N LYS A 44 -35.05 -36.55 13.03
CA LYS A 44 -34.19 -35.93 14.05
C LYS A 44 -33.57 -36.92 15.07
N SER A 45 -32.70 -36.37 15.94
CA SER A 45 -32.27 -36.89 17.27
C SER A 45 -31.26 -38.05 17.28
N SER A 46 -30.41 -38.24 18.30
CA SER A 46 -29.83 -37.30 19.30
C SER A 46 -28.73 -38.01 20.09
N THR A 47 -27.75 -37.26 20.63
CA THR A 47 -26.90 -37.61 21.80
C THR A 47 -26.40 -39.05 21.95
N PHE A 48 -25.09 -39.25 21.75
CA PHE A 48 -24.30 -40.09 22.68
C PHE A 48 -22.93 -39.45 22.91
N CYS A 49 -22.39 -39.62 24.11
CA CYS A 49 -21.13 -39.05 24.55
C CYS A 49 -20.31 -40.13 25.26
N PHE A 50 -19.05 -40.31 24.86
CA PHE A 50 -18.04 -41.05 25.61
C PHE A 50 -16.67 -40.37 25.45
N LYS A 51 -15.79 -40.56 26.44
CA LYS A 51 -14.56 -39.79 26.66
C LYS A 51 -13.40 -40.76 26.92
N PHE A 52 -12.24 -40.49 26.29
CA PHE A 52 -10.96 -41.21 26.49
C PHE A 52 -11.02 -42.71 26.06
N ASP A 53 -9.94 -43.34 25.58
CA ASP A 53 -8.54 -43.26 26.03
C ASP A 53 -7.47 -43.12 24.94
N GLN A 54 -6.22 -42.91 25.39
CA GLN A 54 -5.04 -42.56 24.59
C GLN A 54 -4.03 -43.73 24.54
N ILE A 55 -3.90 -44.41 23.39
CA ILE A 55 -2.84 -45.42 23.16
C ILE A 55 -2.15 -45.22 21.80
N ASN A 56 -0.84 -45.03 21.82
CA ASN A 56 0.02 -45.08 20.64
C ASN A 56 0.25 -46.52 20.18
N GLN A 57 0.06 -46.81 18.89
CA GLN A 57 0.90 -47.82 18.22
C GLN A 57 0.96 -47.65 16.71
N ILE A 58 2.18 -47.70 16.17
CA ILE A 58 2.48 -47.63 14.74
C ILE A 58 2.57 -49.06 14.20
N GLN A 59 1.75 -49.41 13.20
CA GLN A 59 2.01 -50.55 12.32
C GLN A 59 1.70 -50.19 10.88
N ALA A 60 2.74 -50.15 10.05
CA ALA A 60 2.61 -50.16 8.59
C ALA A 60 2.73 -51.60 8.08
N HIS A 61 1.97 -51.97 7.05
CA HIS A 61 2.27 -53.14 6.21
C HIS A 61 1.83 -52.90 4.73
N PRO A 62 2.45 -53.57 3.74
CA PRO A 62 2.47 -53.10 2.36
C PRO A 62 1.65 -53.93 1.37
N TYR A 63 1.29 -53.35 0.22
CA TYR A 63 0.81 -54.09 -0.96
C TYR A 63 1.56 -53.71 -2.26
N LYS A 64 1.45 -54.60 -3.26
CA LYS A 64 2.44 -54.77 -4.34
C LYS A 64 2.09 -54.10 -5.67
N ILE A 65 3.13 -53.92 -6.48
CA ILE A 65 3.15 -53.31 -7.82
C ILE A 65 2.50 -54.22 -8.89
N SER A 66 1.75 -53.60 -9.80
CA SER A 66 1.55 -54.01 -11.20
C SER A 66 1.16 -52.78 -12.04
N GLY A 67 1.60 -52.56 -13.29
CA GLY A 67 2.54 -53.38 -14.06
C GLY A 67 2.40 -53.27 -15.58
N PHE A 68 2.52 -52.08 -16.18
CA PHE A 68 2.55 -51.89 -17.66
C PHE A 68 3.70 -50.99 -18.13
N GLN A 69 4.09 -51.11 -19.41
CA GLN A 69 5.43 -50.73 -19.89
C GLN A 69 5.48 -49.62 -20.97
N ARG A 70 6.49 -48.75 -20.82
CA ARG A 70 7.24 -48.04 -21.90
C ARG A 70 6.42 -46.99 -22.70
N ILE A 71 7.01 -46.00 -23.38
CA ILE A 71 8.38 -45.85 -23.90
C ILE A 71 8.97 -44.47 -23.53
N LEU A 72 10.23 -44.43 -23.13
CA LEU A 72 11.11 -43.26 -23.19
C LEU A 72 12.47 -43.69 -23.77
N LYS A 73 13.20 -42.78 -24.41
CA LYS A 73 14.49 -43.07 -25.09
C LYS A 73 15.68 -42.81 -24.17
N ASP A 74 16.63 -43.74 -24.15
CA ASP A 74 17.93 -43.60 -23.50
C ASP A 74 18.88 -42.65 -24.24
N THR A 75 19.59 -41.80 -23.47
CA THR A 75 21.00 -41.48 -23.73
C THR A 75 21.76 -41.40 -22.41
N GLN A 76 22.87 -42.13 -22.34
CA GLN A 76 23.76 -42.27 -21.16
C GLN A 76 24.69 -41.01 -21.04
N LYS A 77 25.48 -40.73 -20.00
CA LYS A 77 26.07 -41.54 -18.89
C LYS A 77 26.42 -40.59 -17.69
N PRO A 78 27.22 -40.94 -16.64
CA PRO A 78 26.72 -40.87 -15.26
C PRO A 78 27.35 -39.77 -14.37
N LEU A 79 26.66 -39.41 -13.27
CA LEU A 79 27.30 -38.83 -12.09
C LEU A 79 27.98 -39.94 -11.25
N CYS A 80 29.03 -39.56 -10.51
CA CYS A 80 29.60 -40.36 -9.43
C CYS A 80 29.71 -39.48 -8.17
N VAL A 81 29.39 -40.03 -7.00
CA VAL A 81 29.35 -39.31 -5.71
C VAL A 81 30.31 -39.99 -4.74
N PHE A 82 31.17 -39.20 -4.09
CA PHE A 82 31.90 -39.62 -2.90
C PHE A 82 31.95 -38.51 -1.85
N GLY A 83 31.93 -38.93 -0.58
CA GLY A 83 31.84 -38.07 0.61
C GLY A 83 33.20 -37.52 1.11
N PRO A 84 33.19 -36.88 2.30
CA PRO A 84 34.18 -35.87 2.66
C PRO A 84 35.39 -36.38 3.46
N SER A 85 36.47 -35.60 3.45
CA SER A 85 37.55 -35.64 4.44
C SER A 85 38.10 -34.22 4.71
N CYS A 86 38.61 -34.00 5.93
CA CYS A 86 39.13 -32.70 6.41
C CYS A 86 40.66 -32.77 6.59
N GLY A 87 41.41 -31.69 6.32
CA GLY A 87 42.88 -31.74 6.45
C GLY A 87 43.68 -30.45 6.16
N GLN A 88 43.71 -29.53 7.12
CA GLN A 88 44.84 -28.65 7.51
C GLN A 88 45.79 -28.01 6.45
N ILE A 89 45.65 -26.69 6.29
CA ILE A 89 46.66 -25.62 6.50
C ILE A 89 48.15 -26.02 6.49
N ARG A 90 48.96 -25.39 5.61
CA ARG A 90 50.21 -24.71 6.04
C ARG A 90 50.73 -23.64 5.06
N VAL A 91 51.40 -22.64 5.63
CA VAL A 91 52.07 -21.51 4.96
C VAL A 91 53.55 -21.83 4.74
N ASN A 92 54.16 -21.31 3.66
CA ASN A 92 55.59 -20.97 3.64
C ASN A 92 55.91 -19.92 2.55
N SER A 93 57.06 -19.24 2.63
CA SER A 93 57.26 -17.94 1.95
C SER A 93 58.67 -17.65 1.43
N ARG A 94 58.75 -17.07 0.21
CA ARG A 94 59.91 -16.32 -0.37
C ARG A 94 61.20 -17.18 -0.61
N PRO A 95 62.29 -16.67 -1.23
CA PRO A 95 62.60 -15.31 -1.76
C PRO A 95 63.16 -15.23 -3.22
N PHE A 96 63.32 -13.98 -3.72
CA PHE A 96 64.37 -13.33 -4.58
C PHE A 96 65.41 -14.18 -5.40
N SER A 97 66.02 -13.73 -6.52
CA SER A 97 66.08 -12.42 -7.25
C SER A 97 66.69 -12.49 -8.68
N VAL A 98 66.25 -11.57 -9.58
CA VAL A 98 67.02 -10.73 -10.56
C VAL A 98 68.12 -11.31 -11.48
N VAL A 99 68.02 -11.05 -12.80
CA VAL A 99 69.07 -10.49 -13.72
C VAL A 99 68.45 -10.11 -15.10
N SER A 100 69.16 -9.35 -15.97
CA SER A 100 68.62 -8.60 -17.15
C SER A 100 69.47 -8.72 -18.43
N THR A 101 68.87 -8.60 -19.64
CA THR A 101 69.55 -8.07 -20.86
C THR A 101 68.66 -7.58 -22.05
N LYS A 102 68.69 -6.26 -22.32
CA LYS A 102 68.89 -5.53 -23.61
C LYS A 102 68.19 -5.88 -24.97
N SER A 103 67.34 -4.93 -25.42
CA SER A 103 67.52 -4.02 -26.60
C SER A 103 66.93 -4.28 -28.03
N ARG A 104 66.77 -3.15 -28.77
CA ARG A 104 66.35 -2.92 -30.19
C ARG A 104 64.82 -2.92 -30.48
N GLY A 105 64.25 -2.07 -31.35
CA GLY A 105 64.74 -0.85 -32.05
C GLY A 105 63.98 -0.51 -33.37
N LEU A 106 63.96 0.79 -33.79
CA LEU A 106 63.40 1.37 -35.05
C LEU A 106 61.83 1.42 -35.15
N TYR A 107 61.13 2.36 -35.84
CA TYR A 107 61.38 3.79 -36.22
C TYR A 107 60.09 4.45 -36.81
N LEU A 108 59.88 5.76 -36.57
CA LEU A 108 59.17 6.77 -37.43
C LEU A 108 57.67 6.51 -37.85
N VAL A 109 56.83 7.47 -38.30
CA VAL A 109 56.91 8.94 -38.57
C VAL A 109 55.74 9.64 -37.83
N ALA A 110 55.82 10.96 -37.58
CA ALA A 110 54.74 11.75 -36.96
C ALA A 110 54.01 12.69 -37.94
N SER A 111 52.82 13.16 -37.56
CA SER A 111 52.26 14.43 -38.03
C SER A 111 51.69 15.24 -36.86
N ARG A 112 51.80 16.57 -36.93
CA ARG A 112 51.32 17.54 -35.93
C ARG A 112 50.36 18.51 -36.58
N VAL A 113 49.36 18.97 -35.82
CA VAL A 113 48.79 20.32 -35.93
C VAL A 113 48.62 20.88 -34.51
N ALA A 114 48.88 22.17 -34.29
CA ALA A 114 48.64 22.87 -33.01
C ALA A 114 47.13 23.27 -32.91
N SER A 115 46.55 23.93 -31.90
CA SER A 115 46.99 24.95 -30.91
C SER A 115 45.81 25.15 -29.91
N ASN A 116 45.76 25.99 -28.86
CA ASN A 116 46.66 26.84 -28.05
C ASN A 116 45.79 27.38 -26.86
N VAL A 117 46.27 27.86 -25.71
CA VAL A 117 47.55 27.67 -24.99
C VAL A 117 47.35 28.05 -23.50
N SER A 118 48.27 27.65 -22.61
CA SER A 118 48.45 28.09 -21.20
C SER A 118 47.24 28.15 -20.25
N SER A 119 47.26 27.27 -19.24
CA SER A 119 46.82 27.61 -17.89
C SER A 119 47.83 28.52 -17.19
N PHE A 120 47.37 29.44 -16.34
CA PHE A 120 48.18 29.97 -15.22
C PHE A 120 47.34 29.98 -13.94
N SER A 121 48.02 29.82 -12.80
CA SER A 121 47.42 29.75 -11.46
C SER A 121 48.19 30.70 -10.54
N THR A 122 47.46 31.40 -9.67
CA THR A 122 48.02 32.17 -8.55
C THR A 122 47.19 31.93 -7.30
N SER A 123 47.86 31.58 -6.21
CA SER A 123 47.27 31.20 -4.92
C SER A 123 47.36 32.34 -3.91
N VAL A 124 46.32 32.50 -3.08
CA VAL A 124 46.43 33.08 -1.73
C VAL A 124 45.56 32.25 -0.78
N GLU A 125 46.14 31.72 0.30
CA GLU A 125 45.36 31.23 1.46
C GLU A 125 44.98 32.41 2.37
N THR A 126 43.74 32.44 2.84
CA THR A 126 43.44 32.84 4.22
C THR A 126 42.50 31.80 4.84
N ARG A 127 42.73 31.46 6.11
CA ARG A 127 42.09 30.33 6.79
C ARG A 127 41.04 30.82 7.78
N VAL A 128 39.86 30.19 7.77
CA VAL A 128 39.17 29.75 8.99
C VAL A 128 38.64 28.34 8.71
N ASN A 129 38.61 27.51 9.74
CA ASN A 129 38.22 26.10 9.67
C ASN A 129 36.71 25.94 9.81
N ASP A 130 36.11 25.02 9.04
CA ASP A 130 35.45 23.83 9.60
C ASP A 130 34.83 23.00 8.48
N GLY A 131 35.37 21.81 8.26
CA GLY A 131 34.85 20.87 7.29
C GLY A 131 35.09 19.44 7.72
N ASN A 132 34.01 18.65 7.80
CA ASN A 132 34.04 17.23 7.49
C ASN A 132 32.61 16.69 7.26
N PHE A 133 32.13 16.84 6.02
CA PHE A 133 31.24 15.84 5.44
C PHE A 133 32.12 14.84 4.68
N GLU A 134 32.19 13.60 5.15
CA GLU A 134 33.04 12.58 4.51
C GLU A 134 32.51 12.21 3.12
N ARG A 135 33.42 12.13 2.15
CA ARG A 135 33.12 11.69 0.79
C ARG A 135 33.00 10.17 0.74
N ILE A 136 31.78 9.66 0.61
CA ILE A 136 31.58 8.30 0.10
C ILE A 136 31.91 8.33 -1.40
N TYR A 137 33.02 7.69 -1.79
CA TYR A 137 33.36 7.49 -3.20
C TYR A 137 32.44 6.45 -3.81
N VAL A 138 31.66 6.84 -4.82
CA VAL A 138 31.13 5.92 -5.84
C VAL A 138 31.96 6.13 -7.11
N GLN A 139 32.59 5.06 -7.59
CA GLN A 139 33.54 5.12 -8.71
C GLN A 139 32.90 4.54 -9.97
N ASN A 140 33.05 5.25 -11.10
CA ASN A 140 32.49 4.99 -12.44
C ASN A 140 30.98 5.31 -12.60
N GLY A 141 30.69 6.36 -13.36
CA GLY A 141 29.34 6.78 -13.79
C GLY A 141 29.42 8.12 -14.54
N LEU A 142 29.03 8.16 -15.81
CA LEU A 142 29.36 9.25 -16.73
C LEU A 142 28.57 10.56 -16.52
N ASN A 143 29.19 11.66 -16.95
CA ASN A 143 28.68 13.03 -16.95
C ASN A 143 27.19 13.18 -17.32
N VAL A 144 26.37 13.61 -16.36
CA VAL A 144 25.10 14.30 -16.62
C VAL A 144 25.27 15.76 -16.13
N LYS A 145 24.76 16.74 -16.89
CA LYS A 145 24.77 18.14 -16.44
C LYS A 145 23.93 18.26 -15.16
N PRO A 146 24.36 19.04 -14.14
CA PRO A 146 23.58 19.19 -12.91
C PRO A 146 22.22 19.83 -13.23
N LEU A 147 21.15 19.07 -13.03
CA LEU A 147 19.80 19.61 -12.96
C LEU A 147 19.72 20.51 -11.73
N VAL A 148 19.31 21.76 -11.94
CA VAL A 148 19.10 22.71 -10.84
C VAL A 148 17.91 22.24 -10.02
N VAL A 149 18.15 21.89 -8.76
CA VAL A 149 17.08 21.76 -7.78
C VAL A 149 16.58 23.17 -7.48
N GLU A 150 15.39 23.50 -7.94
CA GLU A 150 14.72 24.73 -7.54
C GLU A 150 14.52 24.71 -6.02
N ARG A 151 15.19 25.65 -5.34
CA ARG A 151 14.92 25.93 -3.94
C ARG A 151 13.73 26.87 -3.89
N ILE A 152 12.75 26.52 -3.07
CA ILE A 152 11.75 27.49 -2.61
C ILE A 152 12.41 28.31 -1.49
N ASP A 153 13.33 29.20 -1.89
CA ASP A 153 13.87 30.25 -1.03
C ASP A 153 12.93 31.49 -1.12
N LYS A 154 12.94 32.32 -0.08
CA LYS A 154 11.87 33.30 0.21
C LYS A 154 12.00 34.58 -0.63
N ASP A 155 10.87 35.09 -1.10
CA ASP A 155 10.77 36.48 -1.58
C ASP A 155 10.77 37.46 -0.40
N GLU A 156 11.84 38.26 -0.29
CA GLU A 156 11.86 39.53 0.44
C GLU A 156 12.35 40.64 -0.50
N ASN A 157 11.68 41.80 -0.44
CA ASN A 157 12.01 43.07 -1.11
C ASN A 157 11.67 43.17 -2.62
N ILE A 158 10.50 43.73 -2.92
CA ILE A 158 10.28 44.55 -4.12
C ILE A 158 10.04 45.99 -3.66
N VAL A 159 10.93 46.91 -4.03
CA VAL A 159 10.75 48.36 -3.87
C VAL A 159 11.23 49.03 -5.16
N GLY A 160 10.30 49.68 -5.87
CA GLY A 160 10.54 50.37 -7.12
C GLY A 160 9.26 51.01 -7.63
N GLN A 161 9.26 52.35 -7.73
CA GLN A 161 8.19 53.18 -8.29
C GLN A 161 8.21 53.06 -9.85
N GLU A 162 7.20 53.46 -10.63
CA GLU A 162 6.42 54.70 -10.56
C GLU A 162 4.92 54.60 -10.90
N GLU A 163 4.20 55.50 -10.23
CA GLU A 163 2.87 56.10 -10.39
C GLU A 163 2.00 55.82 -11.64
N SER A 164 0.71 55.59 -11.39
CA SER A 164 -0.35 56.45 -11.95
C SER A 164 -1.56 56.52 -10.99
N CYS A 165 -2.07 57.72 -10.74
CA CYS A 165 -3.09 57.99 -9.71
C CYS A 165 -4.52 58.03 -10.27
N VAL A 166 -5.50 57.57 -9.47
CA VAL A 166 -6.73 58.33 -9.14
C VAL A 166 -7.11 58.01 -7.68
N GLU A 167 -7.49 59.01 -6.91
CA GLU A 167 -7.83 58.93 -5.48
C GLU A 167 -9.33 58.68 -5.24
N VAL A 168 -9.70 57.94 -4.19
CA VAL A 168 -10.93 58.19 -3.40
C VAL A 168 -10.70 57.89 -1.92
N ASN A 169 -10.43 58.96 -1.16
CA ASN A 169 -10.69 59.19 0.28
C ASN A 169 -10.51 58.06 1.31
N ASP A 170 -9.56 58.26 2.24
CA ASP A 170 -9.69 57.81 3.63
C ASP A 170 -10.86 58.52 4.33
N ASP A 171 -11.64 57.80 5.16
CA ASP A 171 -11.73 58.07 6.62
C ASP A 171 -12.64 57.04 7.33
N GLU A 172 -12.09 56.22 8.22
CA GLU A 172 -12.53 56.10 9.63
C GLU A 172 -11.68 55.07 10.40
N LYS A 173 -11.31 55.39 11.64
CA LYS A 173 -10.55 54.50 12.54
C LYS A 173 -11.49 53.83 13.54
N VAL A 174 -11.66 52.51 13.45
CA VAL A 174 -12.39 51.74 14.46
C VAL A 174 -11.59 50.51 14.92
N GLY A 175 -11.53 50.33 16.25
CA GLY A 175 -11.56 49.04 16.93
C GLY A 175 -10.54 47.97 16.52
N LYS A 176 -9.43 47.92 17.25
CA LYS A 176 -8.69 46.66 17.43
C LYS A 176 -9.37 45.84 18.52
N ASP A 177 -10.49 45.20 18.20
CA ASP A 177 -11.18 44.20 19.03
C ASP A 177 -12.16 43.37 18.18
N ASN A 178 -12.66 42.25 18.73
CA ASN A 178 -13.63 41.33 18.11
C ASN A 178 -13.16 40.59 16.84
N LEU A 179 -12.19 39.68 16.99
CA LEU A 179 -12.00 38.57 16.04
C LEU A 179 -12.84 37.32 16.39
N GLU A 180 -13.86 37.46 17.24
CA GLU A 180 -14.94 36.47 17.37
C GLU A 180 -15.87 36.54 16.14
N GLY A 181 -15.30 36.23 14.97
CA GLY A 181 -16.05 36.10 13.73
C GLY A 181 -17.09 35.00 13.87
N VAL A 182 -18.36 35.42 13.92
CA VAL A 182 -19.51 34.53 14.16
C VAL A 182 -19.44 33.32 13.25
N ARG A 183 -19.16 32.14 13.83
CA ARG A 183 -19.44 30.85 13.18
C ARG A 183 -20.95 30.73 13.07
N THR A 184 -21.52 31.22 11.97
CA THR A 184 -22.92 31.00 11.60
C THR A 184 -23.13 29.49 11.57
N LYS A 185 -23.86 28.98 12.56
CA LYS A 185 -24.24 27.56 12.61
C LYS A 185 -25.11 27.28 11.39
N ARG A 186 -24.53 26.68 10.36
CA ARG A 186 -25.28 25.94 9.34
C ARG A 186 -26.16 24.94 10.10
N GLU A 187 -27.47 25.02 9.90
CA GLU A 187 -28.38 24.05 10.49
C GLU A 187 -28.08 22.67 9.89
N GLU A 188 -27.86 21.69 10.77
CA GLU A 188 -27.63 20.29 10.38
C GLU A 188 -28.92 19.77 9.74
N THR A 189 -28.82 19.18 8.54
CA THR A 189 -29.97 18.57 7.87
C THR A 189 -30.45 17.34 8.63
N GLU A 190 -31.70 16.91 8.41
CA GLU A 190 -32.22 15.69 9.07
C GLU A 190 -31.39 14.44 8.75
N ILE A 191 -30.74 14.39 7.58
CA ILE A 191 -29.83 13.31 7.19
C ILE A 191 -28.52 13.39 7.99
N GLU A 192 -27.95 14.58 8.19
CA GLU A 192 -26.75 14.78 9.02
C GLU A 192 -27.03 14.47 10.50
N LYS A 193 -28.22 14.82 11.01
CA LYS A 193 -28.68 14.47 12.37
C LYS A 193 -28.84 12.97 12.56
N GLU A 194 -29.49 12.30 11.61
CA GLU A 194 -29.69 10.84 11.64
C GLU A 194 -28.35 10.08 11.52
N ALA A 195 -27.47 10.53 10.63
CA ALA A 195 -26.11 9.97 10.54
C ALA A 195 -25.32 10.16 11.84
N TRP A 196 -25.47 11.31 12.52
CA TRP A 196 -24.85 11.54 13.82
C TRP A 196 -25.44 10.65 14.92
N ARG A 197 -26.77 10.43 14.93
CA ARG A 197 -27.44 9.49 15.84
C ARG A 197 -26.89 8.07 15.67
N LEU A 198 -26.83 7.57 14.43
CA LEU A 198 -26.32 6.24 14.11
C LEU A 198 -24.83 6.08 14.46
N LEU A 199 -24.01 7.13 14.25
CA LEU A 199 -22.60 7.13 14.65
C LEU A 199 -22.42 7.05 16.17
N GLN A 200 -23.22 7.80 16.94
CA GLN A 200 -23.20 7.76 18.41
C GLN A 200 -23.72 6.42 18.94
N GLU A 201 -24.72 5.82 18.30
CA GLU A 201 -25.21 4.46 18.60
C GLU A 201 -24.21 3.34 18.27
N ALA A 202 -23.15 3.64 17.50
CA ALA A 202 -22.06 2.70 17.21
C ALA A 202 -20.84 2.83 18.15
N VAL A 203 -20.85 3.77 19.11
CA VAL A 203 -19.70 4.01 20.02
C VAL A 203 -19.49 2.86 21.00
N VAL A 204 -18.24 2.41 21.11
CA VAL A 204 -17.80 1.40 22.08
C VAL A 204 -17.15 2.08 23.28
N THR A 205 -17.63 1.76 24.48
CA THR A 205 -17.05 2.18 25.76
C THR A 205 -16.21 1.08 26.39
N TYR A 206 -15.18 1.47 27.14
CA TYR A 206 -14.35 0.62 27.97
C TYR A 206 -13.98 1.39 29.24
N CYS A 207 -14.24 0.82 30.42
CA CYS A 207 -14.08 1.47 31.72
C CYS A 207 -14.73 2.87 31.74
N GLU A 208 -16.03 2.92 31.38
CA GLU A 208 -16.85 4.14 31.23
C GLU A 208 -16.37 5.18 30.18
N SER A 209 -15.21 4.96 29.56
CA SER A 209 -14.59 5.88 28.60
C SER A 209 -14.91 5.45 27.15
N PRO A 210 -15.21 6.37 26.21
CA PRO A 210 -15.38 6.01 24.80
C PRO A 210 -14.02 5.70 24.16
N ILE A 211 -13.92 4.60 23.39
CA ILE A 211 -12.64 4.10 22.83
C ILE A 211 -12.68 3.71 21.34
N GLY A 212 -13.81 3.84 20.65
CA GLY A 212 -13.92 3.49 19.22
C GLY A 212 -15.38 3.39 18.74
N THR A 213 -15.58 2.92 17.51
CA THR A 213 -16.90 2.55 16.96
C THR A 213 -16.87 1.14 16.39
N VAL A 214 -17.96 0.37 16.54
CA VAL A 214 -18.10 -0.94 15.87
C VAL A 214 -18.13 -0.78 14.35
N ALA A 215 -17.69 -1.80 13.61
CA ALA A 215 -17.73 -1.79 12.14
C ALA A 215 -19.16 -1.92 11.58
N ALA A 216 -20.06 -2.64 12.27
CA ALA A 216 -21.49 -2.61 11.96
C ALA A 216 -22.36 -2.75 13.23
N ASN A 217 -23.48 -2.02 13.24
CA ASN A 217 -24.53 -2.13 14.26
C ASN A 217 -25.86 -2.46 13.57
N ASP A 218 -26.00 -3.71 13.11
CA ASP A 218 -27.25 -4.24 12.52
C ASP A 218 -28.07 -5.00 13.58
N PRO A 219 -29.23 -4.47 14.03
CA PRO A 219 -30.11 -5.16 14.99
C PRO A 219 -30.74 -6.46 14.43
N GLY A 220 -30.63 -6.72 13.13
CA GLY A 220 -31.06 -7.94 12.46
C GLY A 220 -30.03 -9.09 12.53
N ASP A 221 -28.74 -8.79 12.71
CA ASP A 221 -27.70 -9.82 12.77
C ASP A 221 -27.72 -10.55 14.12
N LYS A 222 -27.61 -11.87 14.06
CA LYS A 222 -27.64 -12.78 15.21
C LYS A 222 -26.27 -13.43 15.46
N GLN A 223 -25.33 -13.27 14.53
CA GLN A 223 -23.96 -13.74 14.62
C GLN A 223 -23.01 -12.75 13.92
N PRO A 224 -22.89 -11.50 14.39
CA PRO A 224 -21.91 -10.54 13.87
C PRO A 224 -20.49 -11.09 14.10
N LEU A 225 -19.90 -11.64 13.03
CA LEU A 225 -18.72 -12.51 13.11
C LEU A 225 -17.51 -11.81 13.75
N ASN A 226 -17.13 -10.70 13.12
CA ASN A 226 -16.12 -9.75 13.58
C ASN A 226 -16.61 -8.30 13.42
N TYR A 227 -17.77 -8.06 12.82
CA TYR A 227 -18.33 -6.72 12.60
C TYR A 227 -18.74 -5.99 13.89
N ASP A 228 -18.85 -6.71 15.02
CA ASP A 228 -19.05 -6.13 16.36
C ASP A 228 -17.74 -5.74 17.08
N GLN A 229 -16.63 -5.71 16.35
CA GLN A 229 -15.32 -5.24 16.81
C GLN A 229 -15.03 -3.82 16.31
N VAL A 230 -14.10 -3.14 16.98
CA VAL A 230 -13.53 -1.86 16.53
C VAL A 230 -12.33 -2.15 15.63
N PHE A 231 -12.44 -1.91 14.32
CA PHE A 231 -11.32 -1.98 13.38
C PHE A 231 -10.55 -0.67 13.32
N ILE A 232 -9.23 -0.73 13.15
CA ILE A 232 -8.39 0.48 13.15
C ILE A 232 -8.69 1.38 11.93
N ARG A 233 -8.84 0.80 10.73
CA ARG A 233 -9.15 1.54 9.50
C ARG A 233 -10.58 2.08 9.50
N ASP A 234 -11.57 1.28 9.92
CA ASP A 234 -12.99 1.65 9.98
C ASP A 234 -13.24 2.80 10.97
N PHE A 235 -12.45 2.88 12.05
CA PHE A 235 -12.54 4.01 12.99
C PHE A 235 -11.92 5.32 12.46
N VAL A 236 -11.06 5.32 11.43
CA VAL A 236 -10.46 6.57 10.89
C VAL A 236 -11.51 7.61 10.46
N PRO A 237 -12.53 7.30 9.63
CA PRO A 237 -13.58 8.26 9.29
C PRO A 237 -14.40 8.72 10.51
N SER A 238 -14.76 7.80 11.42
CA SER A 238 -15.45 8.14 12.68
C SER A 238 -14.62 9.15 13.50
N ALA A 239 -13.34 8.86 13.69
CA ALA A 239 -12.41 9.68 14.45
C ALA A 239 -12.25 11.09 13.86
N LEU A 240 -12.18 11.21 12.53
CA LEU A 240 -12.16 12.51 11.85
C LEU A 240 -13.46 13.29 12.07
N ALA A 241 -14.63 12.62 12.05
CA ALA A 241 -15.92 13.25 12.33
C ALA A 241 -16.01 13.77 13.78
N PHE A 242 -15.62 12.95 14.77
CA PHE A 242 -15.54 13.35 16.19
C PHE A 242 -14.56 14.52 16.39
N LEU A 243 -13.36 14.47 15.81
CA LEU A 243 -12.37 15.54 15.87
C LEU A 243 -12.90 16.87 15.30
N LEU A 244 -13.61 16.84 14.17
CA LEU A 244 -14.19 18.03 13.56
C LEU A 244 -15.39 18.60 14.34
N LYS A 245 -16.11 17.77 15.09
CA LYS A 245 -17.15 18.21 16.05
C LYS A 245 -16.54 18.83 17.32
N GLY A 246 -15.31 18.45 17.66
CA GLY A 246 -14.60 18.83 18.89
C GLY A 246 -14.56 17.74 19.96
N GLU A 247 -15.15 16.58 19.69
CA GLU A 247 -15.25 15.41 20.59
C GLU A 247 -13.96 14.56 20.56
N GLY A 248 -12.80 15.18 20.76
CA GLY A 248 -11.49 14.55 20.55
C GLY A 248 -11.11 13.43 21.54
N GLU A 249 -11.86 13.26 22.63
CA GLU A 249 -11.57 12.30 23.70
C GLU A 249 -11.58 10.84 23.23
N ILE A 250 -12.61 10.44 22.46
CA ILE A 250 -12.73 9.08 21.92
C ILE A 250 -11.51 8.69 21.08
N VAL A 251 -10.97 9.65 20.32
CA VAL A 251 -9.79 9.43 19.47
C VAL A 251 -8.51 9.35 20.29
N ARG A 252 -8.37 10.20 21.33
CA ARG A 252 -7.26 10.13 22.28
C ARG A 252 -7.21 8.77 22.98
N ASN A 253 -8.36 8.28 23.43
CA ASN A 253 -8.47 7.01 24.14
C ASN A 253 -8.24 5.82 23.20
N PHE A 254 -8.83 5.82 22.00
CA PHE A 254 -8.53 4.85 20.94
C PHE A 254 -7.02 4.74 20.67
N LEU A 255 -6.34 5.88 20.46
CA LEU A 255 -4.90 5.91 20.17
C LEU A 255 -4.06 5.31 21.31
N LEU A 256 -4.40 5.60 22.56
CA LEU A 256 -3.70 5.08 23.74
C LEU A 256 -3.98 3.59 24.00
N HIS A 257 -5.21 3.13 23.85
CA HIS A 257 -5.55 1.72 24.05
C HIS A 257 -5.00 0.82 22.92
N THR A 258 -5.06 1.26 21.66
CA THR A 258 -4.42 0.53 20.55
C THR A 258 -2.89 0.48 20.67
N LEU A 259 -2.26 1.52 21.22
CA LEU A 259 -0.83 1.51 21.59
C LEU A 259 -0.52 0.57 22.77
N GLN A 260 -1.42 0.48 23.76
CA GLN A 260 -1.30 -0.51 24.82
C GLN A 260 -1.35 -1.94 24.25
N LEU A 261 -2.28 -2.21 23.32
CA LEU A 261 -2.38 -3.48 22.60
C LEU A 261 -1.14 -3.78 21.75
N GLN A 262 -0.53 -2.78 21.11
CA GLN A 262 0.75 -2.94 20.41
C GLN A 262 1.85 -3.50 21.33
N SER A 263 1.82 -3.22 22.63
CA SER A 263 2.81 -3.71 23.59
C SER A 263 2.58 -5.17 24.05
N TRP A 264 1.50 -5.84 23.62
CA TRP A 264 1.20 -7.22 24.02
C TRP A 264 2.12 -8.24 23.32
N GLU A 265 2.33 -9.39 23.99
CA GLU A 265 3.01 -10.54 23.42
C GLU A 265 2.13 -11.18 22.33
N LYS A 266 2.63 -11.20 21.10
CA LYS A 266 1.93 -11.74 19.94
C LYS A 266 2.54 -13.10 19.61
N THR A 267 1.72 -14.15 19.55
CA THR A 267 2.16 -15.49 19.15
C THR A 267 1.16 -16.11 18.18
N VAL A 268 1.66 -16.52 17.02
CA VAL A 268 0.91 -17.27 16.00
C VAL A 268 1.56 -18.65 15.90
N ASP A 269 0.89 -19.65 16.49
CA ASP A 269 1.38 -21.02 16.72
C ASP A 269 2.72 -21.09 17.48
N CYS A 270 3.84 -20.87 16.79
CA CYS A 270 5.20 -20.88 17.34
C CYS A 270 6.09 -19.72 16.85
N TYR A 271 5.48 -18.70 16.23
CA TYR A 271 6.16 -17.50 15.72
C TYR A 271 5.61 -16.24 16.39
N SER A 272 6.48 -15.27 16.68
CA SER A 272 6.08 -13.95 17.18
C SER A 272 6.24 -12.88 16.09
N PRO A 273 5.14 -12.22 15.67
CA PRO A 273 5.19 -11.06 14.78
C PRO A 273 6.05 -9.91 15.34
N GLY A 274 6.50 -9.03 14.44
CA GLY A 274 7.32 -7.87 14.79
C GLY A 274 6.63 -6.97 15.83
N GLN A 275 7.40 -6.47 16.81
CA GLN A 275 6.88 -5.73 17.97
C GLN A 275 6.02 -4.50 17.59
N GLY A 276 6.29 -3.86 16.46
CA GLY A 276 5.53 -2.71 15.97
C GLY A 276 4.16 -3.02 15.35
N LEU A 277 3.77 -4.28 15.20
CA LEU A 277 2.49 -4.66 14.61
C LEU A 277 1.31 -4.14 15.46
N MET A 278 0.46 -3.32 14.85
CA MET A 278 -0.85 -2.94 15.42
C MET A 278 -1.87 -4.05 15.14
N PRO A 279 -2.92 -4.21 15.98
CA PRO A 279 -3.99 -5.15 15.67
C PRO A 279 -4.83 -4.66 14.47
N ALA A 280 -5.52 -5.58 13.80
CA ALA A 280 -6.53 -5.25 12.80
C ALA A 280 -7.76 -4.62 13.47
N SER A 281 -8.17 -5.24 14.57
CA SER A 281 -9.34 -4.90 15.37
C SER A 281 -9.18 -5.31 16.83
N PHE A 282 -10.08 -4.83 17.68
CA PHE A 282 -10.21 -5.29 19.05
C PHE A 282 -11.67 -5.28 19.53
N LYS A 283 -11.93 -6.03 20.60
CA LYS A 283 -13.25 -6.14 21.24
C LYS A 283 -13.16 -5.91 22.74
N VAL A 284 -14.21 -5.37 23.35
CA VAL A 284 -14.37 -5.37 24.82
C VAL A 284 -15.04 -6.69 25.21
N ARG A 285 -14.42 -7.46 26.11
CA ARG A 285 -14.98 -8.68 26.69
C ARG A 285 -15.17 -8.53 28.19
N ASN A 286 -16.34 -8.95 28.68
CA ASN A 286 -16.67 -8.89 30.11
C ASN A 286 -16.32 -10.23 30.77
N VAL A 287 -15.21 -10.28 31.49
CA VAL A 287 -14.72 -11.47 32.19
C VAL A 287 -15.38 -11.53 33.58
N PRO A 288 -16.03 -12.65 33.98
CA PRO A 288 -16.61 -12.77 35.30
C PRO A 288 -15.54 -12.97 36.36
N LEU A 289 -15.54 -12.12 37.39
CA LEU A 289 -14.76 -12.29 38.62
C LEU A 289 -15.59 -13.04 39.67
N GLU A 290 -14.92 -13.61 40.65
CA GLU A 290 -15.58 -14.15 41.84
C GLU A 290 -16.42 -13.04 42.53
N SER A 291 -17.60 -13.41 43.05
CA SER A 291 -18.60 -12.52 43.69
C SER A 291 -19.32 -11.50 42.78
N ASN A 292 -19.86 -11.94 41.64
CA ASN A 292 -20.79 -11.19 40.76
C ASN A 292 -20.24 -9.85 40.23
N LYS A 293 -18.92 -9.73 40.11
CA LYS A 293 -18.27 -8.61 39.42
C LYS A 293 -17.87 -9.05 38.01
N PHE A 294 -17.77 -8.08 37.11
CA PHE A 294 -17.18 -8.26 35.80
C PHE A 294 -16.02 -7.29 35.65
N GLU A 295 -14.96 -7.74 34.98
CA GLU A 295 -13.84 -6.90 34.53
C GLU A 295 -13.92 -6.81 33.01
N GLU A 296 -13.83 -5.59 32.49
CA GLU A 296 -13.74 -5.36 31.06
C GLU A 296 -12.30 -5.58 30.62
N VAL A 297 -12.09 -6.38 29.58
CA VAL A 297 -10.77 -6.70 29.02
C VAL A 297 -10.78 -6.44 27.53
N LEU A 298 -9.74 -5.78 27.03
CA LEU A 298 -9.52 -5.59 25.59
C LEU A 298 -8.94 -6.86 24.97
N ASP A 299 -9.59 -7.35 23.92
CA ASP A 299 -9.29 -8.57 23.20
C ASP A 299 -8.90 -8.21 21.76
N PRO A 300 -7.60 -8.18 21.41
CA PRO A 300 -7.11 -7.83 20.07
C PRO A 300 -7.16 -9.02 19.10
N ASP A 301 -7.23 -8.73 17.80
CA ASP A 301 -6.86 -9.65 16.71
C ASP A 301 -5.73 -9.01 15.88
N PHE A 302 -4.54 -9.62 15.86
CA PHE A 302 -3.42 -9.18 15.01
C PHE A 302 -3.39 -9.88 13.65
N GLY A 303 -4.45 -10.61 13.31
CA GLY A 303 -4.58 -11.41 12.08
C GLY A 303 -4.62 -12.92 12.35
N GLU A 304 -4.37 -13.37 13.57
CA GLU A 304 -4.42 -14.79 13.95
C GLU A 304 -5.83 -15.39 13.89
N SER A 305 -6.87 -14.57 14.12
CA SER A 305 -8.28 -14.97 13.99
C SER A 305 -8.89 -14.56 12.64
N ALA A 306 -8.23 -13.66 11.90
CA ALA A 306 -8.67 -13.21 10.58
C ALA A 306 -8.72 -14.35 9.55
N ILE A 307 -9.72 -14.30 8.66
CA ILE A 307 -9.93 -15.31 7.62
C ILE A 307 -8.74 -15.32 6.66
N GLY A 308 -7.98 -16.41 6.65
CA GLY A 308 -6.76 -16.55 5.84
C GLY A 308 -5.46 -16.14 6.53
N ARG A 309 -5.50 -15.76 7.82
CA ARG A 309 -4.34 -15.28 8.61
C ARG A 309 -3.62 -14.07 7.98
N VAL A 310 -4.42 -13.09 7.57
CA VAL A 310 -3.98 -11.90 6.83
C VAL A 310 -3.37 -10.85 7.78
N ALA A 311 -2.17 -10.36 7.46
CA ALA A 311 -1.46 -9.38 8.30
C ALA A 311 -1.97 -7.94 8.05
N PRO A 312 -2.40 -7.20 9.09
CA PRO A 312 -2.96 -5.85 8.98
C PRO A 312 -1.86 -4.77 8.88
N VAL A 313 -1.19 -4.71 7.72
CA VAL A 313 -0.07 -3.77 7.49
C VAL A 313 -0.56 -2.31 7.47
N ASP A 314 -1.77 -2.08 6.94
CA ASP A 314 -2.43 -0.77 6.90
C ASP A 314 -2.64 -0.15 8.30
N SER A 315 -2.94 -0.96 9.31
CA SER A 315 -3.37 -0.51 10.63
C SER A 315 -2.27 0.25 11.38
N GLY A 316 -1.00 -0.14 11.21
CA GLY A 316 0.16 0.63 11.71
C GLY A 316 0.34 1.98 11.01
N LEU A 317 0.03 2.05 9.72
CA LEU A 317 0.13 3.28 8.92
C LEU A 317 -1.01 4.24 9.28
N TRP A 318 -2.24 3.73 9.38
CA TRP A 318 -3.42 4.48 9.80
C TRP A 318 -3.30 5.04 11.22
N TRP A 319 -2.76 4.28 12.17
CA TRP A 319 -2.56 4.78 13.55
C TRP A 319 -1.63 6.02 13.59
N ILE A 320 -0.53 6.01 12.83
CA ILE A 320 0.38 7.16 12.72
C ILE A 320 -0.30 8.36 12.04
N ILE A 321 -1.08 8.12 10.97
CA ILE A 321 -1.84 9.15 10.27
C ILE A 321 -2.88 9.79 11.20
N LEU A 322 -3.59 8.97 12.00
CA LEU A 322 -4.62 9.43 12.93
C LEU A 322 -4.03 10.18 14.14
N LEU A 323 -2.92 9.71 14.71
CA LEU A 323 -2.18 10.44 15.75
C LEU A 323 -1.75 11.83 15.26
N ARG A 324 -1.32 11.93 14.00
CA ARG A 324 -0.95 13.20 13.36
C ARG A 324 -2.17 14.08 13.10
N ALA A 325 -3.32 13.51 12.71
CA ALA A 325 -4.57 14.23 12.54
C ALA A 325 -5.11 14.78 13.88
N TYR A 326 -5.08 13.97 14.94
CA TYR A 326 -5.46 14.36 16.30
C TYR A 326 -4.75 15.65 16.72
N GLY A 327 -3.42 15.64 16.80
CA GLY A 327 -2.65 16.80 17.28
C GLY A 327 -2.77 18.04 16.39
N LYS A 328 -3.10 17.88 15.11
CA LYS A 328 -3.38 19.00 14.19
C LYS A 328 -4.76 19.63 14.38
N ILE A 329 -5.75 18.87 14.83
CA ILE A 329 -7.13 19.37 15.00
C ILE A 329 -7.37 19.82 16.46
N THR A 330 -6.83 19.11 17.45
CA THR A 330 -6.97 19.47 18.88
C THR A 330 -5.94 20.48 19.37
N GLY A 331 -4.76 20.52 18.74
CA GLY A 331 -3.59 21.25 19.26
C GLY A 331 -2.86 20.52 20.41
N ASP A 332 -3.33 19.35 20.84
CA ASP A 332 -2.65 18.52 21.84
C ASP A 332 -1.47 17.76 21.23
N TYR A 333 -0.34 18.45 21.12
CA TYR A 333 0.96 17.86 20.79
C TYR A 333 1.59 17.11 21.97
N ALA A 334 1.13 17.36 23.22
CA ALA A 334 1.66 16.68 24.40
C ALA A 334 1.37 15.18 24.39
N LEU A 335 0.27 14.73 23.75
CA LEU A 335 0.05 13.32 23.43
C LEU A 335 1.17 12.73 22.54
N GLN A 336 1.60 13.46 21.51
CA GLN A 336 2.63 13.01 20.55
C GLN A 336 4.02 12.94 21.19
N GLU A 337 4.31 13.80 22.16
CA GLU A 337 5.60 13.87 22.87
C GLU A 337 5.81 12.76 23.91
N ARG A 338 4.75 12.04 24.32
CA ARG A 338 4.86 10.98 25.33
C ARG A 338 5.85 9.88 24.94
N VAL A 339 6.57 9.35 25.93
CA VAL A 339 7.60 8.32 25.71
C VAL A 339 7.03 7.01 25.14
N ASP A 340 5.82 6.61 25.55
CA ASP A 340 5.13 5.44 25.00
C ASP A 340 4.72 5.66 23.54
N VAL A 341 4.09 6.79 23.22
CA VAL A 341 3.69 7.18 21.86
C VAL A 341 4.90 7.29 20.93
N GLN A 342 5.98 7.96 21.37
CA GLN A 342 7.25 8.01 20.66
C GLN A 342 7.86 6.63 20.42
N THR A 343 7.70 5.69 21.37
CA THR A 343 8.17 4.31 21.22
C THR A 343 7.33 3.55 20.21
N GLY A 344 6.00 3.69 20.23
CA GLY A 344 5.10 3.07 19.26
C GLY A 344 5.38 3.51 17.82
N ILE A 345 5.57 4.82 17.57
CA ILE A 345 5.98 5.35 16.26
C ILE A 345 7.31 4.70 15.82
N LYS A 346 8.30 4.62 16.72
CA LYS A 346 9.62 4.01 16.44
C LYS A 346 9.49 2.52 16.12
N LEU A 347 8.64 1.77 16.81
CA LEU A 347 8.41 0.34 16.55
C LEU A 347 7.74 0.09 15.19
N ILE A 348 6.71 0.87 14.82
CA ILE A 348 6.05 0.76 13.50
C ILE A 348 7.05 1.12 12.40
N MET A 349 7.77 2.24 12.54
CA MET A 349 8.72 2.68 11.51
C MET A 349 9.90 1.72 11.37
N ASN A 350 10.40 1.13 12.46
CA ASN A 350 11.42 0.07 12.38
C ASN A 350 10.91 -1.19 11.66
N LEU A 351 9.63 -1.54 11.81
CA LEU A 351 9.03 -2.67 11.10
C LEU A 351 8.88 -2.38 9.59
N CYS A 352 8.45 -1.18 9.21
CA CYS A 352 8.30 -0.78 7.79
C CYS A 352 9.62 -0.39 7.10
N LEU A 353 10.70 -0.14 7.85
CA LEU A 353 12.02 0.23 7.32
C LEU A 353 13.08 -0.86 7.52
N ALA A 354 12.69 -2.05 7.97
CA ALA A 354 13.60 -3.18 8.17
C ALA A 354 14.32 -3.55 6.86
N ASP A 355 15.61 -3.88 6.97
CA ASP A 355 16.39 -4.40 5.84
C ASP A 355 15.88 -5.78 5.42
N GLY A 356 15.82 -6.04 4.11
CA GLY A 356 15.35 -7.29 3.53
C GLY A 356 16.02 -7.59 2.19
N PHE A 357 15.53 -8.63 1.50
CA PHE A 357 16.00 -9.00 0.16
C PHE A 357 15.38 -8.17 -0.98
N ASP A 358 14.42 -7.30 -0.64
CA ASP A 358 13.74 -6.44 -1.60
C ASP A 358 14.67 -5.32 -2.10
N MET A 359 14.68 -5.11 -3.42
CA MET A 359 15.42 -4.04 -4.09
C MET A 359 14.57 -2.78 -4.31
N PHE A 360 13.27 -2.85 -4.07
CA PHE A 360 12.34 -1.75 -4.31
C PHE A 360 12.27 -0.81 -3.08
N PRO A 361 12.01 0.49 -3.27
CA PRO A 361 11.78 1.42 -2.17
C PRO A 361 10.35 1.37 -1.61
N SER A 362 9.44 0.60 -2.24
CA SER A 362 8.13 0.24 -1.71
C SER A 362 8.23 -0.62 -0.43
N LEU A 363 7.08 -0.84 0.21
CA LEU A 363 6.89 -1.86 1.23
C LEU A 363 6.36 -3.13 0.54
N LEU A 364 6.99 -4.28 0.82
CA LEU A 364 6.57 -5.60 0.38
C LEU A 364 5.49 -6.16 1.31
N VAL A 365 4.35 -6.61 0.76
CA VAL A 365 3.23 -7.17 1.54
C VAL A 365 2.63 -8.42 0.91
N THR A 366 1.89 -9.19 1.72
CA THR A 366 1.03 -10.29 1.29
C THR A 366 -0.27 -9.80 0.66
N ASP A 367 -0.97 -10.70 -0.06
CA ASP A 367 -2.34 -10.44 -0.51
C ASP A 367 -3.26 -10.24 0.70
N GLY A 368 -4.25 -9.36 0.59
CA GLY A 368 -5.16 -9.02 1.69
C GLY A 368 -4.66 -7.97 2.70
N SER A 369 -3.39 -7.52 2.64
CA SER A 369 -2.78 -6.73 3.74
C SER A 369 -3.22 -5.25 3.87
N CYS A 370 -4.38 -4.86 3.33
CA CYS A 370 -4.91 -3.48 3.39
C CYS A 370 -6.45 -3.46 3.62
N MET A 371 -7.15 -2.42 3.14
CA MET A 371 -8.62 -2.34 3.23
C MET A 371 -9.30 -3.51 2.52
N ILE A 372 -8.70 -3.99 1.43
CA ILE A 372 -9.07 -5.24 0.77
C ILE A 372 -8.45 -6.37 1.59
N ASP A 373 -9.21 -6.97 2.51
CA ASP A 373 -8.76 -8.01 3.45
C ASP A 373 -8.67 -9.43 2.85
N ARG A 374 -8.79 -9.53 1.52
CA ARG A 374 -8.93 -10.77 0.76
C ARG A 374 -7.98 -10.86 -0.40
N ARG A 375 -7.76 -12.10 -0.86
CA ARG A 375 -6.95 -12.40 -2.04
C ARG A 375 -7.57 -11.77 -3.30
N MET A 376 -6.90 -10.75 -3.82
CA MET A 376 -7.31 -9.97 -4.99
C MET A 376 -6.17 -9.70 -5.98
N GLY A 377 -5.00 -10.34 -5.79
CA GLY A 377 -3.81 -10.13 -6.61
C GLY A 377 -3.00 -8.91 -6.20
N ILE A 378 -3.16 -8.47 -4.95
CA ILE A 378 -2.55 -7.24 -4.42
C ILE A 378 -1.31 -7.50 -3.55
N HIS A 379 -0.81 -8.74 -3.52
CA HIS A 379 0.52 -9.06 -2.97
C HIS A 379 1.64 -8.33 -3.73
N GLY A 380 2.81 -8.17 -3.12
CA GLY A 380 3.90 -7.38 -3.71
C GLY A 380 3.87 -5.95 -3.21
N HIS A 381 3.57 -4.99 -4.08
CA HIS A 381 3.69 -3.56 -3.80
C HIS A 381 2.41 -2.78 -4.17
N PRO A 382 1.27 -3.05 -3.53
CA PRO A 382 0.01 -2.40 -3.86
C PRO A 382 0.05 -0.91 -3.51
N LEU A 383 -0.41 -0.07 -4.44
CA LEU A 383 -0.37 1.40 -4.36
C LEU A 383 -0.99 1.95 -3.07
N GLU A 384 -2.07 1.33 -2.59
CA GLU A 384 -2.74 1.72 -1.34
C GLU A 384 -1.76 1.72 -0.16
N ILE A 385 -1.02 0.63 0.03
CA ILE A 385 0.03 0.54 1.05
C ILE A 385 1.16 1.54 0.77
N GLN A 386 1.54 1.77 -0.49
CA GLN A 386 2.62 2.72 -0.80
C GLN A 386 2.23 4.18 -0.49
N ALA A 387 0.98 4.57 -0.74
CA ALA A 387 0.43 5.87 -0.41
C ALA A 387 0.28 6.08 1.11
N LEU A 388 -0.25 5.07 1.82
CA LEU A 388 -0.32 5.08 3.28
C LEU A 388 1.07 5.11 3.92
N PHE A 389 2.03 4.34 3.40
CA PHE A 389 3.41 4.28 3.89
C PHE A 389 4.13 5.61 3.69
N TYR A 390 4.02 6.22 2.50
CA TYR A 390 4.54 7.57 2.25
C TYR A 390 3.95 8.61 3.23
N THR A 391 2.65 8.52 3.51
CA THR A 391 1.98 9.41 4.46
C THR A 391 2.48 9.19 5.88
N ALA A 392 2.54 7.94 6.35
CA ALA A 392 3.05 7.58 7.66
C ALA A 392 4.51 8.01 7.84
N LEU A 393 5.37 7.84 6.83
CA LEU A 393 6.75 8.36 6.83
C LEU A 393 6.79 9.90 6.96
N ARG A 394 5.93 10.64 6.25
CA ARG A 394 5.81 12.11 6.39
C ARG A 394 5.36 12.50 7.80
N CYS A 395 4.37 11.81 8.36
CA CYS A 395 3.83 12.05 9.70
C CYS A 395 4.85 11.73 10.80
N SER A 396 5.51 10.56 10.73
CA SER A 396 6.59 10.19 11.66
C SER A 396 7.74 11.19 11.64
N ARG A 397 8.12 11.72 10.46
CA ARG A 397 9.14 12.77 10.38
C ARG A 397 8.71 14.09 11.05
N GLU A 398 7.41 14.39 11.09
CA GLU A 398 6.87 15.57 11.76
C GLU A 398 6.75 15.38 13.28
N MET A 399 6.49 14.14 13.75
CA MET A 399 6.21 13.85 15.16
C MET A 399 7.40 13.27 15.95
N LEU A 400 8.41 12.68 15.31
CA LEU A 400 9.53 12.02 16.02
C LEU A 400 10.45 13.05 16.69
N THR A 401 10.64 12.94 18.00
CA THR A 401 11.52 13.83 18.75
C THR A 401 13.00 13.51 18.49
N VAL A 402 13.77 14.57 18.23
CA VAL A 402 15.23 14.52 18.10
C VAL A 402 15.85 14.51 19.51
N SER A 403 15.80 13.34 20.15
CA SER A 403 16.57 13.06 21.36
C SER A 403 18.05 12.87 21.03
N ASP A 404 18.96 13.29 21.91
CA ASP A 404 20.42 13.20 21.72
C ASP A 404 20.97 11.76 21.56
N GLY A 405 20.15 10.74 21.83
CA GLY A 405 20.46 9.35 21.52
C GLY A 405 20.53 9.07 20.01
N SER A 406 21.65 8.52 19.57
CA SER A 406 21.98 8.24 18.16
C SER A 406 20.90 7.47 17.37
N GLY A 407 20.09 6.65 18.03
CA GLY A 407 19.00 5.89 17.42
C GLY A 407 17.93 6.77 16.74
N SER A 408 17.51 7.89 17.35
CA SER A 408 16.46 8.73 16.75
C SER A 408 16.94 9.42 15.46
N ASN A 409 18.18 9.92 15.50
CA ASN A 409 18.85 10.53 14.34
C ASN A 409 19.07 9.54 13.18
N ASN A 410 19.31 8.27 13.49
CA ASN A 410 19.40 7.22 12.48
C ASN A 410 18.03 6.93 11.82
N LEU A 411 16.96 6.85 12.61
CA LEU A 411 15.61 6.61 12.09
C LEU A 411 15.09 7.78 11.23
N VAL A 412 15.24 9.03 11.69
CA VAL A 412 14.83 10.21 10.91
C VAL A 412 15.60 10.31 9.57
N ARG A 413 16.88 9.90 9.56
CA ARG A 413 17.68 9.80 8.33
C ARG A 413 17.20 8.68 7.40
N ALA A 414 16.87 7.50 7.93
CA ALA A 414 16.28 6.41 7.15
C ALA A 414 14.92 6.81 6.54
N ILE A 415 14.06 7.49 7.31
CA ILE A 415 12.77 8.03 6.85
C ILE A 415 12.96 9.01 5.68
N ASN A 416 13.90 9.97 5.78
CA ASN A 416 14.15 10.93 4.69
C ASN A 416 14.70 10.27 3.42
N ASN A 417 15.58 9.27 3.55
CA ASN A 417 16.09 8.49 2.42
C ASN A 417 14.94 7.71 1.74
N ARG A 418 14.13 6.99 2.52
CA ARG A 418 12.99 6.21 2.02
C ARG A 418 11.92 7.09 1.38
N LEU A 419 11.57 8.24 1.97
CA LEU A 419 10.66 9.24 1.38
C LEU A 419 11.13 9.70 -0.02
N SER A 420 12.42 9.95 -0.17
CA SER A 420 13.01 10.41 -1.44
C SER A 420 12.97 9.31 -2.50
N ALA A 421 13.38 8.09 -2.15
CA ALA A 421 13.38 6.96 -3.08
C ALA A 421 11.96 6.52 -3.47
N LEU A 422 11.03 6.46 -2.50
CA LEU A 422 9.64 6.06 -2.71
C LEU A 422 8.89 7.07 -3.58
N SER A 423 9.02 8.37 -3.31
CA SER A 423 8.33 9.38 -4.13
C SER A 423 8.84 9.42 -5.57
N PHE A 424 10.14 9.25 -5.81
CA PHE A 424 10.65 9.06 -7.18
C PHE A 424 10.06 7.81 -7.84
N HIS A 425 10.10 6.67 -7.14
CA HIS A 425 9.68 5.38 -7.69
C HIS A 425 8.19 5.33 -8.07
N ILE A 426 7.30 5.84 -7.21
CA ILE A 426 5.86 5.92 -7.51
C ILE A 426 5.61 6.90 -8.67
N ARG A 427 6.24 8.09 -8.65
CA ARG A 427 6.00 9.13 -9.68
C ARG A 427 6.42 8.72 -11.08
N GLU A 428 7.49 7.94 -11.23
CA GLU A 428 8.00 7.51 -12.55
C GLU A 428 7.40 6.17 -13.01
N TYR A 429 7.32 5.17 -12.12
CA TYR A 429 7.05 3.78 -12.53
C TYR A 429 5.63 3.29 -12.27
N TYR A 430 4.86 3.95 -11.40
CA TYR A 430 3.43 3.65 -11.20
C TYR A 430 2.54 4.54 -12.07
N TRP A 431 3.06 5.67 -12.57
CA TRP A 431 2.28 6.59 -13.40
C TRP A 431 1.93 5.97 -14.75
N VAL A 432 0.66 6.09 -15.16
CA VAL A 432 0.19 5.80 -16.50
C VAL A 432 -0.68 6.94 -17.03
N ASP A 433 -0.35 7.38 -18.24
CA ASP A 433 -1.16 8.21 -19.11
C ASP A 433 -1.04 7.67 -20.54
N MET A 434 -1.78 8.24 -21.50
CA MET A 434 -1.75 7.80 -22.91
C MET A 434 -0.33 7.81 -23.52
N LYS A 435 0.60 8.64 -23.02
CA LYS A 435 1.99 8.71 -23.49
C LYS A 435 2.85 7.63 -22.84
N LYS A 436 2.72 7.39 -21.53
CA LYS A 436 3.46 6.33 -20.84
C LYS A 436 2.98 4.93 -21.25
N ILE A 437 1.70 4.72 -21.54
CA ILE A 437 1.23 3.44 -22.11
C ILE A 437 1.81 3.24 -23.54
N ASN A 438 1.90 4.31 -24.33
CA ASN A 438 2.62 4.27 -25.62
C ASN A 438 4.14 3.99 -25.46
N GLU A 439 4.75 4.38 -24.35
CA GLU A 439 6.14 4.03 -24.00
C GLU A 439 6.26 2.52 -23.70
N ILE A 440 5.41 2.00 -22.80
CA ILE A 440 5.39 0.58 -22.39
C ILE A 440 5.09 -0.33 -23.59
N TYR A 441 4.17 0.05 -24.48
CA TYR A 441 3.87 -0.68 -25.72
C TYR A 441 5.07 -0.80 -26.68
N ARG A 442 6.14 -0.01 -26.47
CA ARG A 442 7.37 -0.01 -27.27
C ARG A 442 8.59 -0.53 -26.51
N TYR A 443 8.42 -1.04 -25.28
CA TYR A 443 9.48 -1.66 -24.50
C TYR A 443 10.08 -2.86 -25.24
N LYS A 444 11.38 -3.10 -25.03
CA LYS A 444 12.03 -4.36 -25.36
C LYS A 444 12.11 -5.20 -24.10
N THR A 445 12.04 -6.51 -24.25
CA THR A 445 12.21 -7.46 -23.16
C THR A 445 13.65 -7.94 -23.09
N GLU A 446 14.04 -8.54 -21.97
CA GLU A 446 15.40 -9.02 -21.68
C GLU A 446 16.49 -7.92 -21.73
N GLU A 447 16.15 -6.68 -21.37
CA GLU A 447 17.10 -5.56 -21.26
C GLU A 447 18.02 -5.72 -20.04
N TYR A 448 19.27 -6.19 -20.26
CA TYR A 448 20.28 -6.33 -19.21
C TYR A 448 21.30 -5.17 -19.22
N SER A 449 20.95 -4.04 -18.58
CA SER A 449 21.87 -2.91 -18.34
C SER A 449 21.40 -2.01 -17.18
N THR A 450 22.26 -1.11 -16.70
CA THR A 450 21.88 0.00 -15.79
C THR A 450 21.01 1.04 -16.46
N ASP A 451 21.13 1.13 -17.79
CA ASP A 451 20.56 2.18 -18.63
C ASP A 451 19.30 1.66 -19.35
N ALA A 452 18.74 0.55 -18.87
CA ALA A 452 17.54 -0.08 -19.40
C ALA A 452 16.32 0.85 -19.29
N THR A 453 15.52 0.88 -20.34
CA THR A 453 14.21 1.53 -20.35
C THR A 453 13.22 0.63 -19.60
N ASN A 454 13.18 -0.65 -19.97
CA ASN A 454 12.27 -1.64 -19.38
C ASN A 454 12.85 -2.26 -18.09
N LYS A 455 13.03 -1.45 -17.05
CA LYS A 455 13.75 -1.81 -15.81
C LYS A 455 13.16 -2.98 -15.02
N PHE A 456 11.90 -3.34 -15.28
CA PHE A 456 11.21 -4.44 -14.60
C PHE A 456 10.93 -5.63 -15.53
N ASN A 457 11.43 -5.61 -16.78
CA ASN A 457 11.15 -6.62 -17.80
C ASN A 457 9.65 -6.87 -18.03
N ILE A 458 8.88 -5.79 -18.15
CA ILE A 458 7.44 -5.84 -18.44
C ILE A 458 7.25 -6.22 -19.90
N TYR A 459 6.39 -7.20 -20.14
CA TYR A 459 6.00 -7.62 -21.48
C TYR A 459 4.85 -6.74 -21.97
N PRO A 460 4.93 -6.09 -23.15
CA PRO A 460 3.87 -5.23 -23.70
C PRO A 460 2.49 -5.91 -23.78
N GLU A 461 2.46 -7.24 -23.92
CA GLU A 461 1.26 -8.08 -23.93
C GLU A 461 0.49 -8.07 -22.59
N GLN A 462 1.04 -7.51 -21.51
CA GLN A 462 0.35 -7.31 -20.23
C GLN A 462 -0.56 -6.08 -20.22
N ILE A 463 -0.46 -5.17 -21.20
CA ILE A 463 -1.37 -4.02 -21.32
C ILE A 463 -2.78 -4.57 -21.62
N PRO A 464 -3.77 -4.40 -20.73
CA PRO A 464 -5.09 -4.96 -20.95
C PRO A 464 -5.80 -4.29 -22.12
N SER A 465 -6.57 -5.06 -22.90
CA SER A 465 -7.32 -4.54 -24.05
C SER A 465 -8.26 -3.39 -23.69
N TRP A 466 -8.88 -3.42 -22.51
CA TRP A 466 -9.75 -2.35 -22.02
C TRP A 466 -9.02 -1.03 -21.77
N LEU A 467 -7.72 -1.04 -21.45
CA LEU A 467 -7.01 0.16 -20.97
C LEU A 467 -6.86 1.23 -22.06
N MET A 468 -6.59 0.82 -23.30
CA MET A 468 -6.38 1.74 -24.42
C MET A 468 -7.65 2.49 -24.82
N ASP A 469 -8.81 1.82 -24.77
CA ASP A 469 -10.12 2.43 -25.04
C ASP A 469 -10.67 3.17 -23.81
N TRP A 470 -10.17 2.83 -22.61
CA TRP A 470 -10.57 3.48 -21.38
C TRP A 470 -9.84 4.80 -21.16
N ILE A 471 -8.51 4.85 -21.20
CA ILE A 471 -7.78 6.04 -20.73
C ILE A 471 -8.04 7.28 -21.64
N PRO A 472 -8.42 8.45 -21.07
CA PRO A 472 -8.71 9.66 -21.85
C PRO A 472 -7.44 10.32 -22.38
N GLU A 473 -7.59 11.23 -23.35
CA GLU A 473 -6.48 12.02 -23.91
C GLU A 473 -5.84 12.95 -22.86
N GLU A 474 -6.68 13.55 -22.00
CA GLU A 474 -6.26 14.41 -20.89
C GLU A 474 -6.61 13.78 -19.53
N GLY A 475 -5.75 12.87 -19.07
CA GLY A 475 -5.84 12.26 -17.75
C GLY A 475 -4.76 11.20 -17.54
N GLY A 476 -4.72 10.63 -16.34
CA GLY A 476 -3.79 9.57 -15.97
C GLY A 476 -3.93 9.18 -14.51
N TYR A 477 -3.29 8.09 -14.11
CA TYR A 477 -3.37 7.57 -12.74
C TYR A 477 -2.12 6.81 -12.31
N LEU A 478 -2.08 6.43 -11.03
CA LEU A 478 -1.12 5.49 -10.49
C LEU A 478 -1.72 4.09 -10.54
N ILE A 479 -1.04 3.15 -11.20
CA ILE A 479 -1.43 1.74 -11.30
C ILE A 479 -1.55 1.06 -9.94
N GLY A 480 -2.29 -0.06 -9.88
CA GLY A 480 -2.54 -0.78 -8.65
C GLY A 480 -1.31 -1.43 -8.00
N ASN A 481 -0.39 -1.96 -8.80
CA ASN A 481 0.76 -2.75 -8.33
C ASN A 481 1.88 -2.77 -9.38
N LEU A 482 3.14 -2.86 -8.93
CA LEU A 482 4.32 -3.04 -9.78
C LEU A 482 5.25 -4.07 -9.15
N GLN A 483 5.62 -5.10 -9.89
CA GLN A 483 6.49 -6.20 -9.45
C GLN A 483 7.48 -6.58 -10.56
N PRO A 484 8.55 -7.37 -10.29
CA PRO A 484 9.40 -7.94 -11.33
C PRO A 484 8.57 -8.71 -12.37
N ALA A 485 8.70 -8.32 -13.64
CA ALA A 485 7.96 -8.81 -14.79
C ALA A 485 6.41 -8.70 -14.69
N HIS A 486 5.85 -7.83 -13.84
CA HIS A 486 4.40 -7.67 -13.72
C HIS A 486 3.93 -6.24 -13.37
N MET A 487 2.93 -5.74 -14.11
CA MET A 487 2.18 -4.51 -13.79
C MET A 487 0.69 -4.82 -13.64
N ASP A 488 0.07 -4.36 -12.55
CA ASP A 488 -1.38 -4.41 -12.36
C ASP A 488 -1.99 -3.07 -12.74
N PHE A 489 -2.49 -2.98 -13.98
CA PHE A 489 -3.07 -1.76 -14.52
C PHE A 489 -4.44 -1.37 -13.92
N ARG A 490 -5.03 -2.15 -13.01
CA ARG A 490 -6.30 -1.76 -12.36
C ARG A 490 -6.15 -0.42 -11.63
N PHE A 491 -7.16 0.43 -11.75
CA PHE A 491 -7.28 1.66 -10.96
C PHE A 491 -7.71 1.29 -9.54
N PHE A 492 -7.00 1.78 -8.51
CA PHE A 492 -7.39 1.63 -7.10
C PHE A 492 -7.67 3.01 -6.50
N THR A 493 -8.89 3.22 -6.01
CA THR A 493 -9.41 4.54 -5.66
C THR A 493 -8.73 5.13 -4.43
N LEU A 494 -8.60 4.36 -3.35
CA LEU A 494 -7.96 4.83 -2.12
C LEU A 494 -6.48 5.16 -2.37
N GLY A 495 -5.74 4.29 -3.06
CA GLY A 495 -4.35 4.56 -3.44
C GLY A 495 -4.17 5.84 -4.27
N ASN A 496 -5.03 6.06 -5.26
CA ASN A 496 -4.96 7.26 -6.11
C ASN A 496 -5.37 8.55 -5.36
N LEU A 497 -6.52 8.57 -4.69
CA LEU A 497 -6.97 9.75 -3.94
C LEU A 497 -6.04 10.08 -2.77
N TRP A 498 -5.55 9.07 -2.07
CA TRP A 498 -4.59 9.28 -0.99
C TRP A 498 -3.22 9.74 -1.49
N SER A 499 -2.85 9.44 -2.74
CA SER A 499 -1.63 10.01 -3.35
C SER A 499 -1.72 11.54 -3.53
N ILE A 500 -2.93 12.07 -3.77
CA ILE A 500 -3.21 13.52 -3.83
C ILE A 500 -3.12 14.11 -2.42
N VAL A 501 -3.91 13.58 -1.48
CA VAL A 501 -3.98 14.07 -0.08
C VAL A 501 -2.61 14.08 0.60
N SER A 502 -1.78 13.07 0.34
CA SER A 502 -0.43 12.95 0.90
C SER A 502 0.65 13.71 0.12
N SER A 503 0.31 14.40 -0.97
CA SER A 503 1.26 15.03 -1.91
C SER A 503 2.31 14.06 -2.50
N LEU A 504 1.97 12.77 -2.59
CA LEU A 504 2.81 11.76 -3.22
C LEU A 504 2.86 12.00 -4.74
N GLY A 505 1.72 12.22 -5.40
CA GLY A 505 1.69 12.65 -6.79
C GLY A 505 2.17 14.11 -6.95
N THR A 506 2.76 14.43 -8.11
CA THR A 506 3.05 15.83 -8.48
C THR A 506 1.75 16.61 -8.76
N PRO A 507 1.72 17.96 -8.69
CA PRO A 507 0.49 18.73 -8.92
C PRO A 507 -0.23 18.37 -10.23
N LYS A 508 0.53 18.21 -11.32
CA LYS A 508 0.00 17.78 -12.63
C LYS A 508 -0.56 16.35 -12.63
N GLN A 509 0.07 15.42 -11.90
CA GLN A 509 -0.43 14.05 -11.77
C GLN A 509 -1.73 14.05 -10.96
N ASN A 510 -1.80 14.84 -9.89
CA ASN A 510 -2.99 14.98 -9.05
C ASN A 510 -4.18 15.57 -9.84
N GLU A 511 -3.94 16.62 -10.62
CA GLU A 511 -4.89 17.19 -11.59
C GLU A 511 -5.33 16.13 -12.62
N SER A 512 -4.38 15.41 -13.23
CA SER A 512 -4.67 14.37 -14.22
C SER A 512 -5.46 13.17 -13.67
N ILE A 513 -5.34 12.86 -12.36
CA ILE A 513 -6.17 11.87 -11.65
C ILE A 513 -7.60 12.39 -11.49
N LEU A 514 -7.79 13.66 -11.14
CA LEU A 514 -9.12 14.26 -11.00
C LEU A 514 -9.82 14.35 -12.37
N ASN A 515 -9.10 14.76 -13.42
CA ASN A 515 -9.60 14.80 -14.79
C ASN A 515 -10.00 13.39 -15.28
N LEU A 516 -9.24 12.35 -14.92
CA LEU A 516 -9.63 10.95 -15.19
C LEU A 516 -10.93 10.58 -14.47
N ILE A 517 -11.08 10.94 -13.19
CA ILE A 517 -12.28 10.63 -12.39
C ILE A 517 -13.52 11.36 -12.94
N GLU A 518 -13.38 12.60 -13.40
CA GLU A 518 -14.45 13.33 -14.08
C GLU A 518 -14.79 12.71 -15.45
N ALA A 519 -13.79 12.45 -16.29
CA ALA A 519 -13.98 11.82 -17.60
C ALA A 519 -14.53 10.38 -17.52
N LYS A 520 -14.34 9.70 -16.38
CA LYS A 520 -14.79 8.32 -16.11
C LYS A 520 -15.75 8.22 -14.92
N TRP A 521 -16.58 9.25 -14.75
CA TRP A 521 -17.56 9.30 -13.66
C TRP A 521 -18.46 8.06 -13.61
N ASP A 522 -19.03 7.63 -14.73
CA ASP A 522 -19.90 6.44 -14.79
C ASP A 522 -19.17 5.12 -14.44
N ASP A 523 -17.89 5.03 -14.78
CA ASP A 523 -17.04 3.86 -14.52
C ASP A 523 -16.53 3.81 -13.08
N LEU A 524 -16.22 4.94 -12.44
CA LEU A 524 -15.58 5.01 -11.12
C LEU A 524 -16.54 5.39 -9.98
N VAL A 525 -17.64 6.07 -10.30
CA VAL A 525 -18.66 6.56 -9.37
C VAL A 525 -20.04 5.96 -9.69
N GLY A 526 -20.49 6.08 -10.94
CA GLY A 526 -21.83 5.67 -11.37
C GLY A 526 -22.93 6.24 -10.46
N HIS A 527 -23.72 5.35 -9.86
CA HIS A 527 -24.82 5.72 -8.94
C HIS A 527 -24.44 5.68 -7.45
N MET A 528 -23.21 5.29 -7.08
CA MET A 528 -22.80 5.14 -5.69
C MET A 528 -21.29 5.42 -5.52
N PRO A 529 -20.89 6.59 -4.97
CA PRO A 529 -19.48 6.88 -4.70
C PRO A 529 -18.92 5.94 -3.62
N LEU A 530 -17.75 5.31 -3.79
CA LEU A 530 -16.90 5.17 -4.98
C LEU A 530 -16.56 3.67 -5.15
N LYS A 531 -16.26 3.21 -6.38
CA LYS A 531 -15.74 1.85 -6.55
C LYS A 531 -14.37 1.72 -5.89
N ILE A 532 -14.10 0.59 -5.24
CA ILE A 532 -12.80 0.32 -4.57
C ILE A 532 -11.69 0.21 -5.62
N CYS A 533 -11.93 -0.54 -6.70
CA CYS A 533 -11.06 -0.63 -7.85
C CYS A 533 -11.85 -0.78 -9.17
N TYR A 534 -11.16 -0.62 -10.30
CA TYR A 534 -11.72 -0.79 -11.65
C TYR A 534 -10.66 -1.33 -12.64
N PRO A 535 -11.04 -2.22 -13.57
CA PRO A 535 -12.31 -2.96 -13.64
C PRO A 535 -12.37 -4.07 -12.58
N ALA A 536 -13.51 -4.76 -12.51
CA ALA A 536 -13.63 -6.01 -11.77
C ALA A 536 -12.80 -7.13 -12.44
N LEU A 537 -12.52 -8.20 -11.69
CA LEU A 537 -11.95 -9.43 -12.25
C LEU A 537 -13.09 -10.33 -12.72
N GLU A 538 -13.02 -10.81 -13.97
CA GLU A 538 -14.08 -11.65 -14.56
C GLU A 538 -13.61 -13.07 -14.85
N SER A 539 -14.58 -13.99 -15.00
CA SER A 539 -14.41 -15.32 -15.58
C SER A 539 -13.21 -16.13 -15.06
N GLU A 540 -12.12 -16.23 -15.82
CA GLU A 540 -10.95 -17.05 -15.43
C GLU A 540 -9.94 -16.26 -14.60
N ASP A 541 -9.79 -14.95 -14.84
CA ASP A 541 -8.96 -14.07 -14.02
C ASP A 541 -9.51 -14.02 -12.58
N TRP A 542 -10.84 -13.97 -12.42
CA TRP A 542 -11.50 -14.14 -11.12
C TRP A 542 -11.10 -15.45 -10.44
N ARG A 543 -11.15 -16.60 -11.14
CA ARG A 543 -10.80 -17.92 -10.58
C ARG A 543 -9.34 -17.98 -10.15
N ILE A 544 -8.43 -17.55 -11.02
CA ILE A 544 -6.99 -17.67 -10.83
C ILE A 544 -6.50 -16.67 -9.77
N ILE A 545 -6.90 -15.40 -9.87
CA ILE A 545 -6.38 -14.34 -9.01
C ILE A 545 -7.00 -14.41 -7.62
N THR A 546 -8.33 -14.53 -7.49
CA THR A 546 -8.97 -14.60 -6.16
C THR A 546 -8.89 -15.99 -5.51
N GLY A 547 -8.67 -17.04 -6.30
CA GLY A 547 -8.88 -18.43 -5.87
C GLY A 547 -10.33 -18.88 -5.94
N SER A 548 -11.16 -18.20 -6.74
CA SER A 548 -12.63 -18.36 -6.82
C SER A 548 -13.36 -17.95 -5.53
N ASP A 549 -12.97 -16.82 -4.92
CA ASP A 549 -13.59 -16.31 -3.69
C ASP A 549 -15.02 -15.78 -3.96
N PRO A 550 -16.08 -16.44 -3.43
CA PRO A 550 -17.46 -16.04 -3.68
C PRO A 550 -17.87 -14.72 -3.00
N LYS A 551 -17.00 -14.05 -2.24
CA LYS A 551 -17.22 -12.67 -1.79
C LYS A 551 -16.78 -11.61 -2.82
N ASN A 552 -15.97 -11.97 -3.82
CA ASN A 552 -15.33 -11.04 -4.76
C ASN A 552 -15.82 -11.25 -6.21
N THR A 553 -17.12 -11.53 -6.39
CA THR A 553 -17.76 -11.84 -7.69
C THR A 553 -18.26 -10.62 -8.45
#